data_AF-B9WKR4-F1
#
_entry.id   AF-B9WKR4-F1
#
_cell.length_a   1.000
_cell.length_b   1.000
_cell.length_c   1.000
_cell.angle_alpha   90.00
_cell.angle_beta   90.00
_cell.angle_gamma   90.00
#
_symmetry.space_group_name_H-M   'P 1'
#
loop_
_entity.id
_entity.type
_entity.pdbx_description
1 polymer ?
#
loop_
_entity_poly.entity_id
_entity_poly.type
_entity_poly.pdbx_seq_one_letter_code
_entity_poly.pdbx_strand_id
1 'polypeptide(L)'
;MKTNNYMWKLDLLESKFNRSTPRFPHTKKLLIAINHNHKLLKKIPKSPEDAQEEIENIKSDIFQKKYHSAYSKLSKEVEKKTIPVEDKEFVSKLITSKLIKIIQIACLNSKELKTNPPTYIGQHLREIIIDKSNEYNPSSFYITFCQNDKAVNNFVANLWNNKNVKKILDEIEWSFRVVRGNLTRQEKDSRIKTTGGKVNLKDNEGSNGEDSSEDENGSLDLDDAYDKFAIYDDNENGSEGEGQQPELDPNVNYNEVTDEEPSDEETKEDSSDDFFEDEPPKKKQKQNEDSKKSFNLPQLASGYFSGGSDDEEEEYDDADNDKVVKEITTQRKNRRGQRARQKIWAKKYGKEAKHVKKNQEILASERQRRQLEFEERQRKRELKAKLLAEKQQTGANALPLGERKSTTSTIPQQSLGSTNTATAEEKAIHPSWEAKRLEKEKLKNVKFQGKKVVFD
;
A
#
# COMPACT_ATOMS: atom_id res chain seq x y z
N MET A 1 7.68 20.84 -5.76
CA MET A 1 6.86 21.09 -4.55
C MET A 1 6.56 19.75 -3.88
N LYS A 2 7.32 19.37 -2.84
CA LYS A 2 7.04 18.15 -2.08
C LYS A 2 5.71 18.34 -1.36
N THR A 3 4.74 17.47 -1.61
CA THR A 3 3.40 17.58 -1.03
C THR A 3 3.48 17.20 0.45
N ASN A 4 3.44 18.19 1.34
CA ASN A 4 3.26 17.98 2.78
C ASN A 4 2.03 17.09 2.99
N ASN A 5 2.24 15.86 3.48
CA ASN A 5 1.16 14.91 3.70
C ASN A 5 0.46 15.23 5.03
N TYR A 6 -0.19 16.40 5.09
CA TYR A 6 -0.92 16.92 6.26
C TYR A 6 -1.90 15.90 6.84
N MET A 7 -2.45 15.04 5.99
CA MET A 7 -3.36 13.97 6.39
C MET A 7 -2.69 12.91 7.27
N TRP A 8 -1.42 12.60 7.00
CA TRP A 8 -0.65 11.63 7.78
C TRP A 8 -0.16 12.25 9.10
N LYS A 9 0.24 13.53 9.09
CA LYS A 9 0.54 14.30 10.31
C LYS A 9 -0.69 14.38 11.23
N LEU A 10 -1.86 14.68 10.68
CA LEU A 10 -3.14 14.68 11.41
C LEU A 10 -3.42 13.29 12.03
N ASP A 11 -3.26 12.21 11.25
CA ASP A 11 -3.50 10.85 11.73
C ASP A 11 -2.57 10.48 12.90
N LEU A 12 -1.30 10.88 12.84
CA LEU A 12 -0.33 10.64 13.90
C LEU A 12 -0.69 11.38 15.19
N LEU A 13 -1.03 12.67 15.08
CA LEU A 13 -1.40 13.50 16.23
C LEU A 13 -2.72 13.01 16.86
N GLU A 14 -3.75 12.76 16.07
CA GLU A 14 -5.03 12.24 16.57
C GLU A 14 -4.85 10.84 17.21
N SER A 15 -3.98 9.99 16.67
CA SER A 15 -3.76 8.64 17.24
C SER A 15 -2.99 8.71 18.56
N LYS A 16 -2.03 9.63 18.68
CA LYS A 16 -1.23 9.81 19.89
C LYS A 16 -2.02 10.47 21.03
N PHE A 17 -2.70 11.58 20.75
CA PHE A 17 -3.34 12.40 21.79
C PHE A 17 -4.81 12.04 22.04
N ASN A 18 -5.57 11.78 20.97
CA ASN A 18 -7.00 11.45 21.10
C ASN A 18 -7.27 9.94 21.18
N ARG A 19 -6.21 9.11 21.17
CA ARG A 19 -6.28 7.63 21.13
C ARG A 19 -7.21 7.11 20.03
N SER A 20 -7.29 7.86 18.92
CA SER A 20 -8.09 7.47 17.77
C SER A 20 -7.50 6.24 17.08
N THR A 21 -8.34 5.50 16.37
CA THR A 21 -7.86 4.36 15.57
C THR A 21 -7.05 4.88 14.38
N PRO A 22 -5.78 4.47 14.19
CA PRO A 22 -4.97 4.92 13.08
C PRO A 22 -5.64 4.67 11.73
N ARG A 23 -5.66 5.69 10.88
CA ARG A 23 -6.22 5.64 9.52
C ARG A 23 -5.25 4.90 8.58
N PHE A 24 -3.94 5.09 8.76
CA PHE A 24 -2.91 4.47 7.92
C PHE A 24 -2.10 3.40 8.66
N PRO A 25 -1.74 2.28 8.00
CA PRO A 25 -0.90 1.24 8.60
C PRO A 25 0.47 1.76 9.08
N HIS A 26 1.04 2.72 8.37
CA HIS A 26 2.35 3.28 8.71
C HIS A 26 2.31 4.11 10.00
N THR A 27 1.19 4.77 10.30
CA THR A 27 0.98 5.50 11.55
C THR A 27 1.09 4.57 12.76
N LYS A 28 0.55 3.34 12.67
CA LYS A 28 0.70 2.34 13.74
C LYS A 28 2.17 2.01 14.00
N LYS A 29 2.98 1.87 12.95
CA LYS A 29 4.43 1.62 13.07
C LYS A 29 5.14 2.81 13.70
N LEU A 30 4.81 4.04 13.29
CA LEU A 30 5.40 5.25 13.86
C LEU A 30 5.06 5.42 15.34
N LEU A 31 3.83 5.13 15.77
CA LEU A 31 3.46 5.22 17.19
C LEU A 31 4.31 4.29 18.07
N ILE A 32 4.65 3.09 17.57
CA ILE A 32 5.57 2.17 18.25
C ILE A 32 6.98 2.75 18.25
N ALA A 33 7.46 3.26 17.11
CA ALA A 33 8.80 3.82 16.97
C ALA A 33 9.02 5.13 17.77
N ILE A 34 7.97 5.93 17.99
CA ILE A 34 8.03 7.18 18.76
C ILE A 34 8.55 6.95 20.18
N ASN A 35 8.23 5.80 20.78
CA ASN A 35 8.70 5.48 22.13
C ASN A 35 10.22 5.24 22.20
N HIS A 36 10.86 4.95 21.06
CA HIS A 36 12.27 4.61 20.97
C HIS A 36 13.11 5.65 20.20
N ASN A 37 12.48 6.53 19.42
CA ASN A 37 13.16 7.51 18.58
C ASN A 37 13.00 8.94 19.12
N HIS A 38 14.04 9.43 19.80
CA HIS A 38 14.08 10.77 20.38
C HIS A 38 13.97 11.89 19.34
N LYS A 39 14.36 11.66 18.07
CA LYS A 39 14.24 12.65 17.00
C LYS A 39 12.78 12.86 16.60
N LEU A 40 11.97 11.80 16.59
CA LEU A 40 10.52 11.86 16.35
C LEU A 40 9.78 12.58 17.49
N LEU A 41 10.20 12.33 18.75
CA LEU A 41 9.61 12.98 19.92
C LEU A 41 9.81 14.50 19.95
N LYS A 42 10.90 15.02 19.38
CA LYS A 42 11.15 16.47 19.30
C LYS A 42 10.20 17.20 18.35
N LYS A 43 9.71 16.53 17.30
CA LYS A 43 8.87 17.15 16.26
C LYS A 43 7.38 17.09 16.55
N ILE A 44 6.99 16.37 17.60
CA ILE A 44 5.60 16.27 18.02
C ILE A 44 5.43 17.23 19.20
N PRO A 45 4.33 17.99 19.26
CA PRO A 45 4.01 18.81 20.42
C PRO A 45 4.12 17.99 21.71
N LYS A 46 4.63 18.63 22.76
CA LYS A 46 4.80 17.98 24.09
C LYS A 46 3.56 18.19 24.95
N SER A 47 2.93 19.36 24.84
CA SER A 47 1.68 19.67 25.52
C SER A 47 0.48 19.05 24.77
N PRO A 48 -0.49 18.47 25.48
CA PRO A 48 -1.74 18.02 24.87
C PRO A 48 -2.57 19.18 24.30
N GLU A 49 -2.44 20.39 24.86
CA GLU A 49 -3.19 21.58 24.41
C GLU A 49 -2.66 22.07 23.05
N ASP A 50 -1.34 22.28 22.93
CA ASP A 50 -0.69 22.65 21.66
C ASP A 50 -0.98 21.62 20.56
N ALA A 51 -1.03 20.34 20.93
CA ALA A 51 -1.37 19.27 20.00
C ALA A 51 -2.81 19.35 19.50
N GLN A 52 -3.75 19.74 20.37
CA GLN A 52 -5.15 19.91 19.99
C GLN A 52 -5.33 21.10 19.04
N GLU A 53 -4.67 22.23 19.31
CA GLU A 53 -4.69 23.39 18.42
C GLU A 53 -4.12 23.06 17.04
N GLU A 54 -2.98 22.35 17.00
CA GLU A 54 -2.38 21.91 15.75
C GLU A 54 -3.28 20.92 14.99
N ILE A 55 -3.91 19.97 15.69
CA ILE A 55 -4.91 19.06 15.11
C ILE A 55 -6.07 19.85 14.50
N GLU A 56 -6.62 20.82 15.21
CA GLU A 56 -7.75 21.62 14.73
C GLU A 56 -7.38 22.44 13.49
N ASN A 57 -6.22 23.07 13.49
CA ASN A 57 -5.72 23.85 12.36
C ASN A 57 -5.52 22.98 11.11
N ILE A 58 -4.79 21.86 11.25
CA ILE A 58 -4.55 20.93 10.14
C ILE A 58 -5.88 20.34 9.63
N LYS A 59 -6.79 19.99 10.55
CA LYS A 59 -8.10 19.41 10.20
C LYS A 59 -8.98 20.43 9.47
N SER A 60 -8.98 21.68 9.91
CA SER A 60 -9.67 22.80 9.24
C SER A 60 -9.15 22.99 7.82
N ASP A 61 -7.83 23.05 7.63
CA ASP A 61 -7.21 23.21 6.31
C ASP A 61 -7.55 22.07 5.36
N ILE A 62 -7.45 20.83 5.83
CA ILE A 62 -7.81 19.66 5.01
C ILE A 62 -9.29 19.72 4.68
N PHE A 63 -10.15 20.05 5.65
CA PHE A 63 -11.59 20.16 5.43
C PHE A 63 -11.93 21.20 4.36
N GLN A 64 -11.34 22.40 4.44
CA GLN A 64 -11.53 23.47 3.45
C GLN A 64 -11.08 23.04 2.05
N LYS A 65 -9.89 22.41 1.94
CA LYS A 65 -9.39 21.89 0.66
C LYS A 65 -10.32 20.83 0.07
N LYS A 66 -10.86 19.92 0.90
CA LYS A 66 -11.84 18.91 0.47
C LYS A 66 -13.17 19.54 0.08
N TYR A 67 -13.66 20.52 0.82
CA TYR A 67 -14.88 21.26 0.52
C TYR A 67 -14.78 22.00 -0.82
N HIS A 68 -13.71 22.77 -1.04
CA HIS A 68 -13.47 23.48 -2.29
C HIS A 68 -13.38 22.52 -3.49
N SER A 69 -12.68 21.40 -3.33
CA SER A 69 -12.59 20.37 -4.37
C SER A 69 -13.96 19.74 -4.66
N ALA A 70 -14.75 19.45 -3.62
CA ALA A 70 -16.10 18.91 -3.77
C ALA A 70 -17.02 19.89 -4.50
N TYR A 71 -17.02 21.16 -4.12
CA TYR A 71 -17.77 22.23 -4.78
C TYR A 71 -17.38 22.34 -6.25
N SER A 72 -16.07 22.44 -6.55
CA SER A 72 -15.55 22.55 -7.92
C SER A 72 -15.92 21.35 -8.80
N LYS A 73 -15.90 20.13 -8.25
CA LYS A 73 -16.30 18.92 -8.98
C LYS A 73 -17.79 18.92 -9.30
N LEU A 74 -18.63 19.35 -8.35
CA LEU A 74 -20.07 19.41 -8.55
C LEU A 74 -20.45 20.53 -9.51
N SER A 75 -19.89 21.75 -9.39
CA SER A 75 -20.21 22.86 -10.28
C SER A 75 -19.93 22.50 -11.74
N LYS A 76 -18.76 21.89 -12.03
CA LYS A 76 -18.42 21.39 -13.36
C LYS A 76 -19.41 20.37 -13.92
N GLU A 77 -20.08 19.59 -13.08
CA GLU A 77 -21.05 18.57 -13.53
C GLU A 77 -22.46 19.16 -13.68
N VAL A 78 -22.82 20.15 -12.86
CA VAL A 78 -24.08 20.91 -12.97
C VAL A 78 -24.07 21.82 -14.18
N GLU A 79 -22.96 22.51 -14.46
CA GLU A 79 -22.78 23.41 -15.62
C GLU A 79 -22.93 22.70 -16.97
N LYS A 80 -22.75 21.37 -17.03
CA LYS A 80 -22.99 20.58 -18.24
C LYS A 80 -24.48 20.38 -18.54
N LYS A 81 -25.37 20.75 -17.62
CA LYS A 81 -26.81 20.56 -17.74
C LYS A 81 -27.51 21.89 -17.98
N THR A 82 -28.60 21.84 -18.73
CA THR A 82 -29.48 23.00 -18.95
C THR A 82 -30.22 23.31 -17.67
N ILE A 83 -29.93 24.46 -17.07
CA ILE A 83 -30.53 24.89 -15.81
C ILE A 83 -31.94 25.44 -16.10
N PRO A 84 -32.98 24.95 -15.43
CA PRO A 84 -34.37 25.36 -15.69
C PRO A 84 -34.77 26.69 -14.99
N VAL A 85 -33.86 27.30 -14.23
CA VAL A 85 -34.10 28.51 -13.43
C VAL A 85 -33.14 29.62 -13.88
N GLU A 86 -33.65 30.84 -14.07
CA GLU A 86 -32.87 32.00 -14.53
C GLU A 86 -32.09 32.72 -13.40
N ASP A 87 -32.16 32.21 -12.17
CA ASP A 87 -31.50 32.79 -11.02
C ASP A 87 -30.00 32.46 -11.00
N LYS A 88 -29.15 33.50 -10.97
CA LYS A 88 -27.69 33.39 -11.07
C LYS A 88 -27.07 32.65 -9.89
N GLU A 89 -27.71 32.72 -8.72
CA GLU A 89 -27.26 32.06 -7.50
C GLU A 89 -27.88 30.67 -7.31
N PHE A 90 -28.76 30.23 -8.20
CA PHE A 90 -29.43 28.93 -8.08
C PHE A 90 -28.42 27.78 -8.00
N VAL A 91 -27.39 27.81 -8.84
CA VAL A 91 -26.37 26.76 -8.90
C VAL A 91 -25.53 26.72 -7.62
N SER A 92 -25.13 27.88 -7.09
CA SER A 92 -24.37 27.93 -5.84
C SER A 92 -25.23 27.41 -4.67
N LYS A 93 -26.49 27.86 -4.57
CA LYS A 93 -27.47 27.39 -3.57
C LYS A 93 -27.75 25.89 -3.67
N LEU A 94 -27.87 25.36 -4.88
CA LEU A 94 -28.10 23.93 -5.14
C LEU A 94 -26.90 23.06 -4.69
N ILE A 95 -25.68 23.51 -4.99
CA ILE A 95 -24.47 22.75 -4.67
C ILE A 95 -24.18 22.81 -3.17
N THR A 96 -24.22 24.00 -2.56
CA THR A 96 -23.95 24.15 -1.12
C THR A 96 -24.99 23.40 -0.28
N SER A 97 -26.28 23.48 -0.62
CA SER A 97 -27.34 22.76 0.10
C SER A 97 -27.12 21.25 0.05
N LYS A 98 -26.69 20.72 -1.11
CA LYS A 98 -26.32 19.32 -1.26
C LYS A 98 -25.07 18.96 -0.44
N LEU A 99 -24.03 19.78 -0.47
CA LEU A 99 -22.80 19.56 0.30
C LEU A 99 -23.07 19.60 1.80
N ILE A 100 -23.89 20.52 2.29
CA ILE A 100 -24.30 20.61 3.69
C ILE A 100 -25.03 19.34 4.12
N LYS A 101 -25.94 18.81 3.29
CA LYS A 101 -26.59 17.52 3.56
C LYS A 101 -25.58 16.37 3.67
N ILE A 102 -24.55 16.35 2.83
CA ILE A 102 -23.47 15.34 2.90
C ILE A 102 -22.64 15.52 4.17
N ILE A 103 -22.27 16.75 4.53
CA ILE A 103 -21.51 17.04 5.75
C ILE A 103 -22.30 16.60 6.99
N GLN A 104 -23.61 16.87 7.03
CA GLN A 104 -24.49 16.41 8.11
C GLN A 104 -24.52 14.88 8.23
N ILE A 105 -24.48 14.15 7.11
CA ILE A 105 -24.47 12.68 7.09
C ILE A 105 -23.09 12.12 7.44
N ALA A 106 -22.01 12.74 6.96
CA ALA A 106 -20.66 12.23 7.09
C ALA A 106 -20.01 12.57 8.45
N CYS A 107 -20.22 13.80 8.93
CA CYS A 107 -19.53 14.36 10.09
C CYS A 107 -20.44 14.51 11.33
N LEU A 108 -21.75 14.73 11.16
CA LEU A 108 -22.67 15.10 12.26
C LEU A 108 -23.66 13.98 12.58
N ASN A 109 -23.13 12.83 13.00
CA ASN A 109 -23.92 11.62 13.24
C ASN A 109 -24.81 11.71 14.51
N SER A 110 -24.42 12.55 15.48
CA SER A 110 -25.15 12.77 16.74
C SER A 110 -26.03 14.01 16.68
N LYS A 111 -27.11 14.04 17.48
CA LYS A 111 -27.97 15.23 17.62
C LYS A 111 -27.19 16.42 18.20
N GLU A 112 -26.28 16.17 19.12
CA GLU A 112 -25.43 17.19 19.76
C GLU A 112 -24.48 17.86 18.75
N LEU A 113 -23.93 17.07 17.82
CA LEU A 113 -23.07 17.58 16.76
C LEU A 113 -23.85 18.43 15.74
N LYS A 114 -25.16 18.23 15.62
CA LYS A 114 -26.02 19.06 14.75
C LYS A 114 -26.36 20.40 15.38
N THR A 115 -26.45 20.47 16.71
CA THR A 115 -26.66 21.74 17.43
C THR A 115 -25.36 22.52 17.56
N ASN A 116 -24.24 21.81 17.82
CA ASN A 116 -22.90 22.38 17.98
C ASN A 116 -21.93 21.71 17.01
N PRO A 117 -21.84 22.18 15.76
CA PRO A 117 -20.92 21.61 14.78
C PRO A 117 -19.45 21.86 15.16
N PRO A 118 -18.53 20.91 14.88
CA PRO A 118 -17.12 21.04 15.24
C PRO A 118 -16.40 22.29 14.70
N THR A 119 -15.40 22.77 15.44
CA THR A 119 -14.61 23.98 15.14
C THR A 119 -13.85 23.91 13.81
N TYR A 120 -13.44 22.71 13.39
CA TYR A 120 -12.75 22.49 12.11
C TYR A 120 -13.66 22.71 10.88
N ILE A 121 -14.99 22.71 11.04
CA ILE A 121 -15.92 23.06 9.95
C ILE A 121 -15.98 24.58 9.88
N GLY A 122 -15.70 25.19 8.72
CA GLY A 122 -15.67 26.66 8.58
C GLY A 122 -16.93 27.37 9.12
N GLN A 123 -16.73 28.54 9.75
CA GLN A 123 -17.80 29.31 10.42
C GLN A 123 -19.04 29.52 9.56
N HIS A 124 -18.86 29.94 8.30
CA HIS A 124 -19.98 30.13 7.37
C HIS A 124 -20.83 28.88 7.16
N LEU A 125 -20.22 27.68 7.13
CA LEU A 125 -20.97 26.42 6.98
C LEU A 125 -21.69 26.04 8.27
N ARG A 126 -21.11 26.34 9.43
CA ARG A 126 -21.75 26.12 10.73
C ARG A 126 -23.03 26.94 10.85
N GLU A 127 -22.97 28.21 10.45
CA GLU A 127 -24.12 29.11 10.44
C GLU A 127 -25.24 28.57 9.56
N ILE A 128 -24.94 28.11 8.33
CA ILE A 128 -25.97 27.53 7.44
C ILE A 128 -26.53 26.21 7.99
N ILE A 129 -25.74 25.42 8.73
CA ILE A 129 -26.21 24.17 9.36
C ILE A 129 -27.20 24.45 10.49
N ILE A 130 -26.92 25.47 11.31
CA ILE A 130 -27.74 25.84 12.48
C ILE A 130 -28.99 26.61 12.03
N ASP A 131 -28.82 27.59 11.14
CA ASP A 131 -29.89 28.41 10.62
C ASP A 131 -30.67 27.69 9.51
N LYS A 132 -31.88 27.26 9.85
CA LYS A 132 -32.80 26.60 8.91
C LYS A 132 -33.44 27.58 7.93
N SER A 133 -33.43 28.88 8.23
CA SER A 133 -34.02 29.92 7.38
C SER A 133 -33.09 30.32 6.23
N ASN A 134 -31.79 30.10 6.40
CA ASN A 134 -30.78 30.45 5.40
C ASN A 134 -31.06 29.76 4.05
N GLU A 135 -31.03 30.52 2.95
CA GLU A 135 -31.31 30.05 1.59
C GLU A 135 -30.42 28.89 1.13
N TYR A 136 -29.19 28.81 1.66
CA TYR A 136 -28.22 27.76 1.35
C TYR A 136 -28.49 26.46 2.15
N ASN A 137 -29.40 26.48 3.13
CA ASN A 137 -29.79 25.30 3.90
C ASN A 137 -30.60 24.33 3.01
N PRO A 138 -30.39 23.01 3.10
CA PRO A 138 -31.14 22.03 2.29
C PRO A 138 -32.66 22.09 2.46
N SER A 139 -33.17 22.47 3.63
CA SER A 139 -34.61 22.58 3.86
C SER A 139 -35.17 23.84 3.20
N SER A 140 -34.51 24.98 3.41
CA SER A 140 -34.89 26.27 2.81
C SER A 140 -34.83 26.21 1.28
N PHE A 141 -33.71 25.70 0.72
CA PHE A 141 -33.56 25.50 -0.73
C PHE A 141 -34.70 24.68 -1.34
N TYR A 142 -35.08 23.58 -0.69
CA TYR A 142 -36.16 22.72 -1.17
C TYR A 142 -37.51 23.44 -1.15
N ILE A 143 -37.83 24.15 -0.07
CA ILE A 143 -39.08 24.91 0.06
C ILE A 143 -39.17 26.01 -0.99
N THR A 144 -38.08 26.76 -1.18
CA THR A 144 -38.04 27.92 -2.10
C THR A 144 -38.12 27.49 -3.56
N PHE A 145 -37.35 26.48 -3.98
CA PHE A 145 -37.20 26.16 -5.40
C PHE A 145 -37.88 24.86 -5.86
N CYS A 146 -37.99 23.84 -5.00
CA CYS A 146 -38.40 22.50 -5.41
C CYS A 146 -39.84 22.13 -5.00
N GLN A 147 -40.36 22.69 -3.90
CA GLN A 147 -41.67 22.29 -3.36
C GLN A 147 -42.83 22.64 -4.29
N ASN A 148 -42.76 23.83 -4.91
CA ASN A 148 -43.84 24.35 -5.74
C ASN A 148 -43.60 24.14 -7.25
N ASP A 149 -42.34 23.99 -7.68
CA ASP A 149 -41.98 23.80 -9.09
C ASP A 149 -41.60 22.34 -9.39
N LYS A 150 -42.51 21.64 -10.08
CA LYS A 150 -42.32 20.24 -10.50
C LYS A 150 -41.20 20.08 -11.52
N ALA A 151 -40.97 21.05 -12.39
CA ALA A 151 -39.92 20.98 -13.40
C ALA A 151 -38.54 21.05 -12.75
N VAL A 152 -38.37 21.99 -11.81
CA VAL A 152 -37.13 22.14 -11.04
C VAL A 152 -36.89 20.92 -10.15
N ASN A 153 -37.92 20.42 -9.45
CA ASN A 153 -37.77 19.22 -8.63
C ASN A 153 -37.35 17.99 -9.46
N ASN A 154 -37.97 17.78 -10.62
CA ASN A 154 -37.59 16.70 -11.53
C ASN A 154 -36.15 16.87 -12.06
N PHE A 155 -35.75 18.10 -12.39
CA PHE A 155 -34.37 18.39 -12.79
C PHE A 155 -33.37 18.04 -11.67
N VAL A 156 -33.61 18.53 -10.45
CA VAL A 156 -32.75 18.28 -9.27
C VAL A 156 -32.69 16.79 -8.95
N ALA A 157 -33.83 16.09 -8.98
CA ALA A 157 -33.89 14.65 -8.75
C ALA A 157 -33.09 13.87 -9.81
N ASN A 158 -33.24 14.22 -11.10
CA ASN A 158 -32.52 13.58 -12.19
C ASN A 158 -31.01 13.86 -12.13
N LEU A 159 -30.63 15.08 -11.76
CA LEU A 159 -29.24 15.49 -11.58
C LEU A 159 -28.55 14.62 -10.52
N TRP A 160 -29.12 14.52 -9.32
CA TRP A 160 -28.55 13.72 -8.24
C TRP A 160 -28.66 12.22 -8.45
N ASN A 161 -29.57 11.77 -9.32
CA ASN A 161 -29.72 10.36 -9.67
C ASN A 161 -28.80 9.89 -10.80
N ASN A 162 -28.14 10.81 -11.50
CA ASN A 162 -27.19 10.48 -12.55
C ASN A 162 -26.04 9.62 -12.00
N LYS A 163 -25.69 8.55 -12.72
CA LYS A 163 -24.63 7.60 -12.33
C LYS A 163 -23.28 8.27 -12.09
N ASN A 164 -22.92 9.27 -12.90
CA ASN A 164 -21.64 9.98 -12.75
C ASN A 164 -21.64 10.85 -11.49
N VAL A 165 -22.72 11.61 -11.29
CA VAL A 165 -22.90 12.46 -10.11
C VAL A 165 -22.91 11.62 -8.85
N LYS A 166 -23.62 10.47 -8.83
CA LYS A 166 -23.63 9.54 -7.68
C LYS A 166 -22.22 9.09 -7.28
N LYS A 167 -21.39 8.65 -8.24
CA LYS A 167 -20.00 8.27 -7.96
C LYS A 167 -19.20 9.42 -7.35
N ILE A 168 -19.36 10.64 -7.89
CA ILE A 168 -18.71 11.84 -7.35
C ILE A 168 -19.20 12.13 -5.92
N LEU A 169 -20.51 12.03 -5.66
CA LEU A 169 -21.09 12.22 -4.33
C LEU A 169 -20.58 11.18 -3.33
N ASP A 170 -20.48 9.91 -3.72
CA ASP A 170 -19.96 8.83 -2.86
C ASP A 170 -18.48 9.05 -2.52
N GLU A 171 -17.68 9.57 -3.46
CA GLU A 171 -16.29 9.97 -3.20
C GLU A 171 -16.18 11.18 -2.29
N ILE A 172 -17.03 12.19 -2.50
CA ILE A 172 -17.08 13.39 -1.65
C ILE A 172 -17.47 13.01 -0.22
N GLU A 173 -18.52 12.22 -0.06
CA GLU A 173 -18.97 11.74 1.25
C GLU A 173 -17.87 10.98 1.97
N TRP A 174 -17.22 10.03 1.28
CA TRP A 174 -16.09 9.30 1.83
C TRP A 174 -14.94 10.23 2.24
N SER A 175 -14.64 11.25 1.43
CA SER A 175 -13.58 12.20 1.75
C SER A 175 -13.85 12.97 3.06
N PHE A 176 -15.11 13.34 3.32
CA PHE A 176 -15.49 13.99 4.59
C PHE A 176 -15.45 13.02 5.77
N ARG A 177 -15.88 11.76 5.59
CA ARG A 177 -15.75 10.71 6.63
C ARG A 177 -14.28 10.48 6.99
N VAL A 178 -13.40 10.49 5.98
CA VAL A 178 -11.95 10.38 6.16
C VAL A 178 -11.40 11.55 6.98
N VAL A 179 -11.85 12.79 6.73
CA VAL A 179 -11.45 13.96 7.53
C VAL A 179 -11.95 13.87 8.98
N ARG A 180 -13.21 13.47 9.19
CA ARG A 180 -13.81 13.27 10.53
C ARG A 180 -12.92 12.43 11.43
N GLY A 181 -12.40 11.33 10.89
CA GLY A 181 -11.65 10.34 11.66
C GLY A 181 -12.56 9.36 12.38
N ASN A 182 -11.95 8.44 13.15
CA ASN A 182 -12.65 7.39 13.88
C ASN A 182 -13.67 6.65 13.00
N LEU A 183 -13.20 6.14 11.86
CA LEU A 183 -14.05 5.37 10.96
C LEU A 183 -14.35 4.02 11.60
N THR A 184 -15.64 3.71 11.70
CA THR A 184 -16.11 2.42 12.20
C THR A 184 -15.74 1.30 11.22
N ARG A 185 -15.62 0.07 11.74
CA ARG A 185 -15.36 -1.11 10.90
C ARG A 185 -16.42 -1.26 9.81
N GLN A 186 -17.69 -1.03 10.16
CA GLN A 186 -18.81 -1.08 9.22
C GLN A 186 -18.69 -0.08 8.07
N GLU A 187 -18.25 1.16 8.34
CA GLU A 187 -18.01 2.18 7.30
C GLU A 187 -16.87 1.76 6.36
N LYS A 188 -15.78 1.21 6.92
CA LYS A 188 -14.64 0.70 6.14
C LYS A 188 -15.06 -0.48 5.26
N ASP A 189 -15.77 -1.45 5.82
CA ASP A 189 -16.25 -2.64 5.09
C ASP A 189 -17.23 -2.25 3.98
N SER A 190 -18.11 -1.27 4.24
CA SER A 190 -19.05 -0.75 3.24
C SER A 190 -18.31 -0.07 2.07
N ARG A 191 -17.23 0.66 2.36
CA ARG A 191 -16.38 1.25 1.33
C ARG A 191 -15.67 0.16 0.52
N ILE A 192 -15.11 -0.85 1.19
CA ILE A 192 -14.41 -1.96 0.53
C ILE A 192 -15.35 -2.73 -0.41
N LYS A 193 -16.58 -3.00 0.04
CA LYS A 193 -17.63 -3.63 -0.78
C LYS A 193 -17.99 -2.80 -2.01
N THR A 194 -18.10 -1.47 -1.86
CA THR A 194 -18.44 -0.56 -2.98
C THR A 194 -17.26 -0.31 -3.93
N THR A 195 -16.02 -0.30 -3.45
CA THR A 195 -14.82 -0.14 -4.29
C THR A 195 -14.28 -1.46 -4.87
N GLY A 196 -14.88 -2.60 -4.52
CA GLY A 196 -14.50 -3.91 -5.05
C GLY A 196 -13.17 -4.46 -4.53
N GLY A 197 -12.70 -3.97 -3.37
CA GLY A 197 -11.50 -4.50 -2.74
C GLY A 197 -11.75 -5.88 -2.16
N LYS A 198 -11.32 -6.96 -2.82
CA LYS A 198 -11.22 -8.27 -2.17
C LYS A 198 -10.09 -8.21 -1.13
N VAL A 199 -10.44 -7.96 0.12
CA VAL A 199 -9.56 -8.27 1.26
C VAL A 199 -10.19 -9.47 1.96
N ASN A 200 -9.47 -10.59 1.98
CA ASN A 200 -9.86 -11.78 2.72
C ASN A 200 -9.78 -11.45 4.23
N LEU A 201 -10.89 -10.98 4.81
CA LEU A 201 -11.10 -10.94 6.26
C LEU A 201 -11.98 -12.13 6.68
N LYS A 202 -11.38 -13.31 6.61
CA LYS A 202 -11.58 -14.42 7.55
C LYS A 202 -10.21 -14.52 8.22
N ASP A 203 -10.00 -14.27 9.51
CA ASP A 203 -10.79 -14.56 10.69
C ASP A 203 -10.50 -13.50 11.75
N ASN A 204 -11.49 -13.12 12.57
CA ASN A 204 -11.40 -13.02 14.03
C ASN A 204 -12.71 -12.41 14.58
N GLU A 205 -13.71 -13.25 14.82
CA GLU A 205 -14.74 -12.98 15.82
C GLU A 205 -14.64 -14.08 16.88
N GLY A 206 -14.36 -13.70 18.11
CA GLY A 206 -14.46 -14.59 19.26
C GLY A 206 -13.61 -14.19 20.47
N SER A 207 -14.23 -13.45 21.39
CA SER A 207 -13.94 -13.39 22.83
C SER A 207 -13.01 -12.31 23.37
N ASN A 208 -13.59 -11.50 24.27
CA ASN A 208 -12.94 -10.77 25.35
C ASN A 208 -11.87 -11.63 26.07
N GLY A 209 -10.76 -10.99 26.43
CA GLY A 209 -9.76 -11.52 27.35
C GLY A 209 -8.53 -10.62 27.36
N GLU A 210 -8.26 -10.03 28.51
CA GLU A 210 -7.04 -9.28 28.80
C GLU A 210 -5.78 -10.16 28.67
N ASP A 211 -4.66 -9.46 28.44
CA ASP A 211 -3.28 -9.80 28.83
C ASP A 211 -2.31 -10.42 27.81
N SER A 212 -1.15 -9.75 27.80
CA SER A 212 0.24 -10.14 27.52
C SER A 212 0.66 -11.02 26.34
N SER A 213 1.51 -10.35 25.55
CA SER A 213 2.91 -10.69 25.26
C SER A 213 3.26 -11.60 24.08
N GLU A 214 4.29 -11.09 23.38
CA GLU A 214 5.37 -11.81 22.69
C GLU A 214 5.23 -12.18 21.21
N ASP A 215 6.38 -12.01 20.54
CA ASP A 215 6.77 -12.39 19.18
C ASP A 215 6.38 -11.42 18.03
N GLU A 216 7.29 -10.91 17.19
CA GLU A 216 8.58 -11.42 16.75
C GLU A 216 9.55 -10.25 16.39
N ASN A 217 10.78 -10.36 16.89
CA ASN A 217 11.90 -9.47 16.65
C ASN A 217 12.43 -9.61 15.21
N GLY A 218 11.75 -9.00 14.25
CA GLY A 218 12.37 -8.62 12.99
C GLY A 218 13.13 -7.32 13.21
N SER A 219 14.46 -7.37 13.19
CA SER A 219 15.34 -6.20 13.14
C SER A 219 15.02 -5.35 11.91
N LEU A 220 13.97 -4.55 11.98
CA LEU A 220 13.63 -3.52 11.02
C LEU A 220 14.64 -2.39 11.18
N ASP A 221 15.34 -2.10 10.10
CA ASP A 221 16.28 -1.00 10.01
C ASP A 221 15.58 0.33 10.36
N LEU A 222 15.79 0.78 11.60
CA LEU A 222 15.17 1.98 12.17
C LEU A 222 15.60 3.25 11.41
N ASP A 223 16.75 3.20 10.74
CA ASP A 223 17.29 4.31 9.98
C ASP A 223 16.54 4.52 8.65
N ASP A 224 16.07 3.46 7.98
CA ASP A 224 15.24 3.58 6.76
C ASP A 224 13.84 4.17 7.04
N ALA A 225 13.28 3.91 8.24
CA ALA A 225 12.05 4.56 8.70
C ALA A 225 12.28 6.03 9.08
N TYR A 226 13.49 6.37 9.52
CA TYR A 226 13.88 7.73 9.87
C TYR A 226 14.22 8.56 8.63
N ASP A 227 14.94 8.04 7.64
CA ASP A 227 15.26 8.74 6.40
C ASP A 227 14.00 9.09 5.63
N LYS A 228 13.04 8.16 5.57
CA LYS A 228 11.70 8.45 5.05
C LYS A 228 10.96 9.52 5.85
N PHE A 229 11.29 9.82 7.11
CA PHE A 229 10.68 10.90 7.88
C PHE A 229 11.50 12.22 7.87
N ALA A 230 12.82 12.13 7.80
CA ALA A 230 13.75 13.26 7.82
C ALA A 230 13.74 14.05 6.49
N ILE A 231 13.53 13.37 5.36
CA ILE A 231 13.37 13.99 4.03
C ILE A 231 12.20 15.00 3.97
N TYR A 232 11.28 14.97 4.95
CA TYR A 232 10.07 15.80 4.98
C TYR A 232 10.16 17.07 5.85
N ASP A 233 11.18 17.23 6.69
CA ASP A 233 11.26 18.32 7.68
C ASP A 233 12.44 19.27 7.47
N ASP A 234 13.48 18.83 6.74
CA ASP A 234 14.67 19.66 6.44
C ASP A 234 14.38 20.84 5.48
N ASN A 235 13.10 21.07 5.17
CA ASN A 235 12.63 22.16 4.32
C ASN A 235 11.91 23.28 5.12
N GLU A 236 11.86 23.17 6.46
CA GLU A 236 11.22 24.15 7.35
C GLU A 236 12.22 25.08 8.05
N ASN A 237 13.53 24.98 7.79
CA ASN A 237 14.54 25.79 8.49
C ASN A 237 15.48 26.65 7.61
N GLY A 238 14.99 27.09 6.45
CA GLY A 238 15.73 28.04 5.62
C GLY A 238 14.81 28.93 4.80
N SER A 239 14.41 30.08 5.36
CA SER A 239 14.30 31.37 4.66
C SER A 239 13.32 32.32 5.38
N GLU A 240 13.83 33.08 6.35
CA GLU A 240 13.44 34.49 6.49
C GLU A 240 14.46 35.32 5.69
N GLY A 241 13.99 36.17 4.78
CA GLY A 241 14.86 37.20 4.16
C GLY A 241 14.79 37.28 2.64
N GLU A 242 13.78 38.03 2.17
CA GLU A 242 13.81 39.00 1.05
C GLU A 242 14.25 38.59 -0.37
N GLY A 243 13.48 39.10 -1.34
CA GLY A 243 13.69 38.87 -2.76
C GLY A 243 15.03 39.41 -3.27
N GLN A 244 15.75 38.55 -3.98
CA GLN A 244 16.87 38.96 -4.81
C GLN A 244 16.90 38.09 -6.06
N GLN A 245 16.86 38.76 -7.22
CA GLN A 245 17.08 38.11 -8.51
C GLN A 245 18.52 37.56 -8.54
N PRO A 246 18.75 36.33 -9.04
CA PRO A 246 20.11 35.81 -9.13
C PRO A 246 20.89 36.57 -10.20
N GLU A 247 21.91 37.31 -9.80
CA GLU A 247 22.92 37.84 -10.72
C GLU A 247 23.82 36.68 -11.19
N LEU A 248 23.94 36.55 -12.51
CA LEU A 248 24.85 35.60 -13.14
C LEU A 248 26.27 36.18 -13.11
N ASP A 249 27.23 35.40 -12.65
CA ASP A 249 28.65 35.77 -12.56
C ASP A 249 29.22 36.00 -13.99
N PRO A 250 29.69 37.22 -14.32
CA PRO A 250 30.24 37.53 -15.64
C PRO A 250 31.53 36.79 -15.99
N ASN A 251 32.19 36.15 -15.01
CA ASN A 251 33.47 35.48 -15.21
C ASN A 251 33.35 33.96 -15.45
N VAL A 252 32.14 33.43 -15.59
CA VAL A 252 31.90 32.01 -15.89
C VAL A 252 31.37 31.86 -17.31
N ASN A 253 32.18 31.24 -18.18
CA ASN A 253 31.75 30.88 -19.53
C ASN A 253 30.89 29.59 -19.48
N TYR A 254 29.57 29.76 -19.38
CA TYR A 254 28.58 28.67 -19.29
C TYR A 254 28.43 27.83 -20.57
N ASN A 255 29.19 28.11 -21.63
CA ASN A 255 29.14 27.37 -22.90
C ASN A 255 30.16 26.23 -23.01
N GLU A 256 31.04 26.01 -22.03
CA GLU A 256 32.12 25.00 -22.12
C GLU A 256 31.92 23.76 -21.23
N VAL A 257 30.82 23.64 -20.48
CA VAL A 257 30.56 22.46 -19.65
C VAL A 257 29.38 21.66 -20.22
N THR A 258 29.65 20.93 -21.30
CA THR A 258 28.79 19.85 -21.80
C THR A 258 29.60 18.57 -21.87
N ASP A 259 28.97 17.45 -21.51
CA ASP A 259 29.33 16.05 -21.81
C ASP A 259 30.13 15.19 -20.81
N GLU A 260 29.83 15.28 -19.51
CA GLU A 260 30.02 14.12 -18.61
C GLU A 260 28.70 13.73 -17.94
N GLU A 261 28.10 12.62 -18.42
CA GLU A 261 26.96 11.93 -17.82
C GLU A 261 27.33 11.32 -16.46
N PRO A 262 26.66 11.67 -15.35
CA PRO A 262 26.69 10.82 -14.16
C PRO A 262 25.63 9.71 -14.29
N SER A 263 26.14 8.48 -14.28
CA SER A 263 25.45 7.20 -14.17
C SER A 263 24.31 7.19 -13.14
N ASP A 264 23.07 6.98 -13.62
CA ASP A 264 21.89 6.69 -12.80
C ASP A 264 21.93 5.24 -12.24
N GLU A 265 22.29 5.10 -10.96
CA GLU A 265 22.04 3.89 -10.16
C GLU A 265 20.58 3.85 -9.68
N GLU A 266 19.67 3.39 -10.55
CA GLU A 266 18.34 2.96 -10.12
C GLU A 266 18.36 1.52 -9.59
N THR A 267 18.35 1.39 -8.26
CA THR A 267 18.02 0.14 -7.55
C THR A 267 16.50 -0.06 -7.59
N LYS A 268 16.05 -1.07 -8.34
CA LYS A 268 14.68 -1.62 -8.27
C LYS A 268 14.77 -3.15 -8.21
N GLU A 269 14.90 -3.68 -7.00
CA GLU A 269 14.56 -5.08 -6.68
C GLU A 269 13.07 -5.12 -6.30
N ASP A 270 12.25 -5.78 -7.11
CA ASP A 270 10.95 -6.31 -6.69
C ASP A 270 10.99 -7.82 -6.96
N SER A 271 11.37 -8.55 -5.92
CA SER A 271 11.32 -10.00 -5.87
C SER A 271 9.86 -10.42 -5.75
N SER A 272 9.32 -10.98 -6.83
CA SER A 272 8.06 -11.72 -6.79
C SER A 272 8.36 -13.19 -7.00
N ASP A 273 8.20 -13.92 -5.89
CA ASP A 273 8.27 -15.36 -5.74
C ASP A 273 7.11 -16.00 -6.54
N ASP A 274 7.45 -16.68 -7.63
CA ASP A 274 6.52 -17.33 -8.56
C ASP A 274 6.30 -18.79 -8.11
N PHE A 275 5.42 -19.00 -7.12
CA PHE A 275 5.14 -20.31 -6.50
C PHE A 275 3.91 -21.04 -7.10
N PHE A 276 3.43 -20.72 -8.30
CA PHE A 276 2.38 -21.53 -8.93
C PHE A 276 2.57 -21.68 -10.44
N GLU A 277 3.55 -22.50 -10.83
CA GLU A 277 3.50 -23.24 -12.09
C GLU A 277 2.84 -24.59 -11.82
N ASP A 278 1.61 -24.77 -12.31
CA ASP A 278 1.02 -26.10 -12.48
C ASP A 278 0.51 -26.23 -13.92
N GLU A 279 0.98 -27.28 -14.59
CA GLU A 279 0.81 -27.59 -16.00
C GLU A 279 -0.66 -27.94 -16.37
N PRO A 280 -1.14 -27.59 -17.58
CA PRO A 280 -2.45 -28.05 -18.04
C PRO A 280 -2.36 -29.42 -18.76
N PRO A 281 -3.27 -30.39 -18.49
CA PRO A 281 -3.33 -31.62 -19.25
C PRO A 281 -4.07 -31.47 -20.60
N LYS A 282 -3.61 -32.30 -21.53
CA LYS A 282 -3.94 -32.49 -22.96
C LYS A 282 -5.44 -32.44 -23.30
N LYS A 283 -5.82 -31.64 -24.30
CA LYS A 283 -7.13 -31.71 -25.00
C LYS A 283 -7.07 -32.62 -26.23
N LYS A 284 -7.99 -33.59 -26.28
CA LYS A 284 -8.36 -34.39 -27.46
C LYS A 284 -9.32 -33.60 -28.37
N GLN A 285 -9.19 -33.86 -29.66
CA GLN A 285 -9.95 -33.28 -30.77
C GLN A 285 -11.43 -33.72 -30.78
N LYS A 286 -12.33 -32.83 -31.22
CA LYS A 286 -13.51 -33.21 -32.03
C LYS A 286 -14.09 -32.03 -32.84
N GLN A 287 -13.93 -32.20 -34.15
CA GLN A 287 -14.72 -31.84 -35.35
C GLN A 287 -15.79 -30.72 -35.37
N ASN A 288 -15.59 -29.87 -36.38
CA ASN A 288 -16.45 -29.03 -37.22
C ASN A 288 -17.97 -29.27 -37.27
N GLU A 289 -18.74 -28.18 -37.40
CA GLU A 289 -19.44 -27.79 -38.64
C GLU A 289 -19.99 -26.37 -38.51
N ASP A 290 -19.76 -25.50 -39.51
CA ASP A 290 -20.68 -24.40 -39.80
C ASP A 290 -20.51 -23.92 -41.26
N SER A 291 -21.58 -24.16 -42.02
CA SER A 291 -21.72 -23.94 -43.45
C SER A 291 -21.93 -22.46 -43.81
N LYS A 292 -21.15 -21.91 -44.75
CA LYS A 292 -21.42 -20.60 -45.38
C LYS A 292 -21.75 -20.79 -46.86
N LYS A 293 -22.94 -20.33 -47.26
CA LYS A 293 -23.43 -20.29 -48.65
C LYS A 293 -22.78 -19.14 -49.42
N SER A 294 -22.29 -19.43 -50.63
CA SER A 294 -21.76 -18.47 -51.61
C SER A 294 -22.86 -17.98 -52.55
N PHE A 295 -22.92 -16.67 -52.81
CA PHE A 295 -23.72 -16.09 -53.89
C PHE A 295 -22.83 -15.76 -55.10
N ASN A 296 -23.25 -16.18 -56.30
CA ASN A 296 -22.57 -15.91 -57.57
C ASN A 296 -22.96 -14.51 -58.09
N LEU A 297 -21.99 -13.62 -58.25
CA LEU A 297 -22.14 -12.38 -59.01
C LEU A 297 -21.49 -12.56 -60.40
N PRO A 298 -22.06 -11.99 -61.48
CA PRO A 298 -21.51 -12.11 -62.82
C PRO A 298 -20.19 -11.33 -62.97
N GLN A 299 -19.22 -11.93 -63.66
CA GLN A 299 -17.91 -11.38 -63.97
C GLN A 299 -18.02 -10.16 -64.90
N LEU A 300 -17.46 -9.03 -64.47
CA LEU A 300 -17.32 -7.86 -65.35
C LEU A 300 -16.19 -8.10 -66.35
N ALA A 301 -16.48 -7.79 -67.61
CA ALA A 301 -15.65 -8.01 -68.77
C ALA A 301 -14.33 -7.23 -68.74
N SER A 302 -13.32 -7.89 -69.31
CA SER A 302 -12.00 -7.42 -69.68
C SER A 302 -12.01 -6.09 -70.48
N GLY A 303 -11.13 -5.17 -70.07
CA GLY A 303 -10.71 -3.96 -70.80
C GLY A 303 -10.08 -3.02 -69.77
N TYR A 304 -8.86 -2.52 -69.86
CA TYR A 304 -7.99 -2.22 -70.99
C TYR A 304 -6.57 -2.03 -70.42
N PHE A 305 -5.58 -2.72 -70.99
CA PHE A 305 -4.15 -2.58 -70.65
C PHE A 305 -3.59 -1.42 -71.48
N SER A 306 -3.08 -0.38 -70.84
CA SER A 306 -2.20 0.60 -71.50
C SER A 306 -0.81 0.42 -70.94
N GLY A 307 0.07 -0.14 -71.77
CA GLY A 307 1.48 -0.31 -71.49
C GLY A 307 2.30 0.95 -71.75
N GLY A 308 3.44 1.00 -71.07
CA GLY A 308 4.59 1.89 -71.24
C GLY A 308 5.53 1.61 -70.07
N SER A 309 6.32 0.53 -70.16
CA SER A 309 7.78 0.56 -70.40
C SER A 309 8.53 1.30 -69.29
N ASP A 310 9.16 0.60 -68.34
CA ASP A 310 10.47 -0.07 -68.44
C ASP A 310 11.43 0.72 -67.53
N ASP A 311 11.75 0.15 -66.37
CA ASP A 311 13.05 0.15 -65.71
C ASP A 311 12.90 -0.06 -64.18
N GLU A 312 13.39 -1.22 -63.77
CA GLU A 312 14.17 -1.50 -62.56
C GLU A 312 14.15 -0.44 -61.44
N GLU A 313 13.43 -0.72 -60.35
CA GLU A 313 14.01 -0.53 -59.01
C GLU A 313 13.37 -1.49 -58.00
N GLU A 314 14.23 -2.39 -57.54
CA GLU A 314 13.99 -3.44 -56.57
C GLU A 314 13.78 -2.89 -55.15
N GLU A 315 12.83 -3.52 -54.46
CA GLU A 315 13.01 -3.99 -53.07
C GLU A 315 12.99 -2.98 -51.91
N TYR A 316 12.06 -2.03 -51.82
CA TYR A 316 11.72 -1.43 -50.50
C TYR A 316 10.26 -0.94 -50.45
N ASP A 317 9.30 -1.82 -50.12
CA ASP A 317 8.06 -1.45 -49.37
C ASP A 317 7.03 -2.58 -49.11
N ASP A 318 7.39 -3.87 -49.22
CA ASP A 318 6.41 -4.98 -49.01
C ASP A 318 6.35 -5.51 -47.56
N ALA A 319 6.67 -4.68 -46.56
CA ALA A 319 6.56 -5.06 -45.14
C ALA A 319 5.10 -5.06 -44.61
N ASP A 320 4.15 -4.49 -45.36
CA ASP A 320 2.75 -4.34 -44.96
C ASP A 320 1.79 -5.35 -45.63
N ASN A 321 2.33 -6.33 -46.37
CA ASN A 321 1.57 -7.35 -47.08
C ASN A 321 1.75 -8.76 -46.52
N ASP A 322 2.26 -8.90 -45.30
CA ASP A 322 2.31 -10.19 -44.63
C ASP A 322 0.90 -10.64 -44.19
N LYS A 323 0.44 -11.79 -44.70
CA LYS A 323 -0.87 -12.39 -44.42
C LYS A 323 -1.12 -12.55 -42.92
N VAL A 324 -0.07 -12.78 -42.13
CA VAL A 324 -0.15 -12.94 -40.67
C VAL A 324 -0.51 -11.62 -39.98
N VAL A 325 -0.06 -10.48 -40.53
CA VAL A 325 -0.35 -9.14 -39.98
C VAL A 325 -1.78 -8.73 -40.31
N LYS A 326 -2.28 -9.00 -41.53
CA LYS A 326 -3.65 -8.64 -41.95
C LYS A 326 -4.73 -9.43 -41.20
N GLU A 327 -4.50 -10.70 -40.89
CA GLU A 327 -5.47 -11.50 -40.10
C GLU A 327 -5.59 -11.03 -38.64
N ILE A 328 -4.55 -10.38 -38.10
CA ILE A 328 -4.51 -9.92 -36.70
C ILE A 328 -4.94 -8.45 -36.54
N THR A 329 -4.88 -7.63 -37.60
CA THR A 329 -5.01 -6.17 -37.52
C THR A 329 -6.34 -5.59 -38.01
N THR A 330 -7.27 -6.43 -38.46
CA THR A 330 -8.53 -5.95 -39.08
C THR A 330 -9.59 -5.43 -38.11
N GLN A 331 -9.37 -5.38 -36.79
CA GLN A 331 -10.27 -4.65 -35.88
C GLN A 331 -9.56 -3.77 -34.83
N ARG A 332 -9.56 -2.47 -35.15
CA ARG A 332 -9.41 -1.23 -34.35
C ARG A 332 -8.24 -1.01 -33.35
N LYS A 333 -7.58 0.12 -33.61
CA LYS A 333 -6.75 1.05 -32.81
C LYS A 333 -6.84 0.91 -31.28
N ASN A 334 -5.85 0.22 -30.70
CA ASN A 334 -5.17 0.64 -29.47
C ASN A 334 -3.71 0.14 -29.53
N ARG A 335 -2.72 0.98 -29.18
CA ARG A 335 -1.31 0.54 -29.18
C ARG A 335 -1.20 -0.59 -28.16
N ARG A 336 -0.80 -1.79 -28.61
CA ARG A 336 -0.64 -2.95 -27.73
C ARG A 336 0.26 -2.59 -26.54
N GLY A 337 -0.17 -2.93 -25.33
CA GLY A 337 0.55 -2.62 -24.09
C GLY A 337 1.95 -3.24 -24.04
N GLN A 338 2.82 -2.71 -23.18
CA GLN A 338 4.24 -3.05 -23.15
C GLN A 338 4.52 -4.55 -22.98
N ARG A 339 3.77 -5.24 -22.11
CA ARG A 339 3.91 -6.70 -21.91
C ARG A 339 3.63 -7.51 -23.16
N ALA A 340 2.65 -7.09 -23.95
CA ALA A 340 2.31 -7.78 -25.18
C ALA A 340 3.30 -7.44 -26.31
N ARG A 341 3.92 -6.24 -26.29
CA ARG A 341 5.06 -5.92 -27.17
C ARG A 341 6.30 -6.76 -26.82
N GLN A 342 6.63 -6.87 -25.53
CA GLN A 342 7.69 -7.74 -25.03
C GLN A 342 7.43 -9.19 -25.42
N LYS A 343 6.20 -9.70 -25.27
CA LYS A 343 5.83 -11.06 -25.68
C LYS A 343 5.98 -11.28 -27.20
N ILE A 344 5.67 -10.28 -28.02
CA ILE A 344 5.93 -10.35 -29.47
C ILE A 344 7.43 -10.38 -29.73
N TRP A 345 8.21 -9.56 -29.06
CA TRP A 345 9.67 -9.56 -29.21
C TRP A 345 10.33 -10.85 -28.71
N ALA A 346 9.87 -11.42 -27.60
CA ALA A 346 10.30 -12.72 -27.13
C ALA A 346 9.93 -13.84 -28.11
N LYS A 347 8.78 -13.74 -28.78
CA LYS A 347 8.41 -14.69 -29.85
C LYS A 347 9.24 -14.51 -31.13
N LYS A 348 9.61 -13.26 -31.48
CA LYS A 348 10.40 -12.94 -32.68
C LYS A 348 11.88 -13.28 -32.52
N TYR A 349 12.48 -12.92 -31.39
CA TYR A 349 13.92 -13.01 -31.16
C TYR A 349 14.30 -14.06 -30.10
N GLY A 350 13.32 -14.72 -29.48
CA GLY A 350 13.58 -15.77 -28.49
C GLY A 350 14.44 -15.29 -27.33
N LYS A 351 15.53 -16.02 -27.09
CA LYS A 351 16.54 -15.73 -26.06
C LYS A 351 17.33 -14.46 -26.34
N GLU A 352 17.31 -13.95 -27.57
CA GLU A 352 18.04 -12.75 -27.95
C GLU A 352 17.26 -11.45 -27.73
N ALA A 353 15.99 -11.53 -27.34
CA ALA A 353 15.20 -10.35 -27.05
C ALA A 353 15.85 -9.52 -25.93
N LYS A 354 16.04 -8.22 -26.14
CA LYS A 354 16.76 -7.31 -25.22
C LYS A 354 16.28 -7.39 -23.76
N HIS A 355 14.97 -7.52 -23.53
CA HIS A 355 14.41 -7.66 -22.19
C HIS A 355 14.66 -9.03 -21.56
N VAL A 356 14.77 -10.10 -22.36
CA VAL A 356 15.12 -11.44 -21.89
C VAL A 356 16.60 -11.50 -21.53
N LYS A 357 17.48 -10.93 -22.37
CA LYS A 357 18.92 -10.78 -22.08
C LYS A 357 19.14 -9.99 -20.78
N LYS A 358 18.45 -8.85 -20.62
CA LYS A 358 18.53 -8.03 -19.38
C LYS A 358 18.07 -8.80 -18.14
N ASN A 359 16.98 -9.55 -18.22
CA ASN A 359 16.52 -10.37 -17.09
C ASN A 359 17.51 -11.49 -16.74
N GLN A 360 18.14 -12.12 -17.73
CA GLN A 360 19.16 -13.14 -17.49
C GLN A 360 20.40 -12.56 -16.80
N GLU A 361 20.81 -11.35 -17.18
CA GLU A 361 21.93 -10.63 -16.57
C GLU A 361 21.65 -10.27 -15.11
N ILE A 362 20.45 -9.78 -14.79
CA ILE A 362 20.02 -9.49 -13.41
C ILE A 362 20.03 -10.77 -12.56
N LEU A 363 19.48 -11.88 -13.06
CA LEU A 363 19.49 -13.15 -12.34
C LEU A 363 20.91 -13.72 -12.14
N ALA A 364 21.81 -13.47 -13.10
CA ALA A 364 23.20 -13.88 -12.99
C ALA A 364 23.96 -13.04 -11.95
N SER A 365 23.76 -11.73 -11.91
CA SER A 365 24.40 -10.85 -10.93
C SER A 365 23.87 -11.11 -9.51
N GLU A 366 22.57 -11.35 -9.35
CA GLU A 366 21.98 -11.73 -8.06
C GLU A 366 22.55 -13.07 -7.55
N ARG A 367 22.71 -14.06 -8.45
CA ARG A 367 23.35 -15.34 -8.10
C ARG A 367 24.80 -15.15 -7.65
N GLN A 368 25.57 -14.30 -8.34
CA GLN A 368 26.95 -14.00 -7.97
C GLN A 368 27.03 -13.31 -6.60
N ARG A 369 26.15 -12.34 -6.33
CA ARG A 369 26.08 -11.66 -5.03
C ARG A 369 25.76 -12.64 -3.89
N ARG A 370 24.82 -13.56 -4.10
CA ARG A 370 24.46 -14.60 -3.11
C ARG A 370 25.59 -15.60 -2.87
N GLN A 371 26.36 -15.92 -3.91
CA GLN A 371 27.54 -16.78 -3.81
C GLN A 371 28.64 -16.12 -2.96
N LEU A 372 28.92 -14.84 -3.21
CA LEU A 372 29.90 -14.05 -2.45
C LEU A 372 29.51 -13.92 -0.97
N GLU A 373 28.24 -13.66 -0.68
CA GLU A 373 27.75 -13.59 0.70
C GLU A 373 27.89 -14.95 1.43
N PHE A 374 27.65 -16.05 0.72
CA PHE A 374 27.85 -17.39 1.28
C PHE A 374 29.33 -17.67 1.58
N GLU A 375 30.22 -17.32 0.67
CA GLU A 375 31.67 -17.45 0.83
C GLU A 375 32.19 -16.59 1.98
N GLU A 376 31.70 -15.36 2.12
CA GLU A 376 32.02 -14.49 3.26
C GLU A 376 31.54 -15.11 4.58
N ARG A 377 30.33 -15.68 4.60
CA ARG A 377 29.77 -16.34 5.78
C ARG A 377 30.53 -17.62 6.14
N GLN A 378 31.08 -18.34 5.16
CA GLN A 378 31.97 -19.47 5.41
C GLN A 378 33.30 -19.01 5.97
N ARG A 379 33.94 -18.02 5.34
CA ARG A 379 35.21 -17.44 5.82
C ARG A 379 35.11 -16.92 7.25
N LYS A 380 33.99 -16.28 7.62
CA LYS A 380 33.72 -15.81 8.98
C LYS A 380 33.55 -16.98 9.98
N ARG A 381 32.92 -18.07 9.57
CA ARG A 381 32.79 -19.28 10.39
C ARG A 381 34.13 -19.98 10.58
N GLU A 382 34.94 -20.10 9.54
CA GLU A 382 36.28 -20.68 9.60
C GLU A 382 37.22 -19.86 10.48
N LEU A 383 37.22 -18.54 10.35
CA LEU A 383 38.00 -17.65 11.22
C LEU A 383 37.58 -17.79 12.69
N LYS A 384 36.27 -17.85 12.96
CA LYS A 384 35.75 -18.06 14.31
C LYS A 384 36.13 -19.44 14.87
N ALA A 385 36.09 -20.48 14.04
CA ALA A 385 36.51 -21.82 14.42
C ALA A 385 38.03 -21.88 14.71
N LYS A 386 38.85 -21.22 13.89
CA LYS A 386 40.30 -21.12 14.10
C LYS A 386 40.64 -20.39 15.40
N LEU A 387 39.98 -19.25 15.68
CA LEU A 387 40.15 -18.50 16.93
C LEU A 387 39.73 -19.34 18.14
N LEU A 388 38.63 -20.09 18.03
CA LEU A 388 38.18 -20.99 19.09
C LEU A 388 39.16 -22.15 19.33
N ALA A 389 39.74 -22.71 18.27
CA ALA A 389 40.76 -23.77 18.37
C ALA A 389 42.06 -23.26 19.02
N GLU A 390 42.50 -22.05 18.64
CA GLU A 390 43.66 -21.38 19.25
C GLU A 390 43.43 -21.08 20.75
N LYS A 391 42.20 -20.67 21.10
CA LYS A 391 41.80 -20.45 22.50
C LYS A 391 41.68 -21.74 23.32
N GLN A 392 41.38 -22.88 22.68
CA GLN A 392 41.34 -24.18 23.34
C GLN A 392 42.73 -24.79 23.57
N GLN A 393 43.73 -24.45 22.76
CA GLN A 393 45.13 -24.89 22.96
C GLN A 393 45.80 -24.26 24.20
N THR A 394 45.28 -23.17 24.74
CA THR A 394 45.84 -22.47 25.92
C THR A 394 45.02 -22.67 27.21
N GLY A 395 43.96 -23.48 27.18
CA GLY A 395 43.11 -23.77 28.34
C GLY A 395 43.49 -25.08 29.04
N ALA A 396 43.73 -25.02 30.35
CA ALA A 396 44.08 -26.14 31.25
C ALA A 396 43.04 -27.29 31.36
N ASN A 397 42.04 -27.35 30.46
CA ASN A 397 40.98 -28.38 30.41
C ASN A 397 41.07 -29.26 29.15
N ALA A 398 42.19 -29.24 28.41
CA ALA A 398 42.40 -30.03 27.20
C ALA A 398 42.93 -31.46 27.47
N LEU A 399 42.66 -32.05 28.64
CA LEU A 399 42.96 -33.46 28.91
C LEU A 399 41.71 -34.31 28.59
N PRO A 400 41.79 -35.32 27.70
CA PRO A 400 40.66 -36.20 27.44
C PRO A 400 40.33 -36.96 28.73
N LEU A 401 39.07 -36.84 29.17
CA LEU A 401 38.54 -37.56 30.32
C LEU A 401 38.59 -39.06 30.00
N GLY A 402 39.53 -39.77 30.63
CA GLY A 402 39.83 -41.18 30.37
C GLY A 402 38.62 -42.12 30.49
N GLU A 403 38.67 -43.22 29.74
CA GLU A 403 37.64 -44.24 29.64
C GLU A 403 37.25 -44.82 31.01
N ARG A 404 35.96 -44.75 31.34
CA ARG A 404 35.41 -45.28 32.59
C ARG A 404 35.20 -46.80 32.45
N LYS A 405 35.99 -47.59 33.18
CA LYS A 405 35.80 -49.05 33.31
C LYS A 405 34.81 -49.37 34.42
N SER A 406 33.96 -50.35 34.15
CA SER A 406 32.84 -50.82 34.97
C SER A 406 33.23 -51.86 36.03
N THR A 407 32.66 -51.68 37.24
CA THR A 407 32.07 -52.68 38.17
C THR A 407 32.92 -53.80 38.82
N THR A 408 32.94 -53.83 40.17
CA THR A 408 32.39 -54.90 41.06
C THR A 408 33.22 -55.19 42.33
N SER A 409 32.64 -54.82 43.49
CA SER A 409 32.50 -55.52 44.79
C SER A 409 33.70 -56.17 45.54
N THR A 410 33.97 -55.74 46.79
CA THR A 410 33.59 -56.41 48.08
C THR A 410 34.49 -55.98 49.28
N ILE A 411 33.95 -55.13 50.19
CA ILE A 411 33.97 -54.97 51.68
C ILE A 411 35.05 -55.66 52.59
N PRO A 412 35.25 -55.35 53.93
CA PRO A 412 35.31 -54.09 54.77
C PRO A 412 36.55 -53.97 55.72
N GLN A 413 36.80 -52.79 56.33
CA GLN A 413 36.71 -52.52 57.80
C GLN A 413 37.43 -51.24 58.30
N GLN A 414 36.67 -50.44 59.08
CA GLN A 414 36.97 -49.74 60.34
C GLN A 414 38.04 -48.61 60.44
N SER A 415 37.55 -47.39 60.71
CA SER A 415 37.64 -46.69 62.03
C SER A 415 38.13 -45.23 62.03
N LEU A 416 37.46 -44.44 62.89
CA LEU A 416 37.81 -43.17 63.54
C LEU A 416 37.75 -41.83 62.77
N GLY A 417 36.95 -40.91 63.33
CA GLY A 417 37.46 -39.58 63.73
C GLY A 417 37.05 -38.38 62.90
N SER A 418 35.94 -37.75 63.29
CA SER A 418 35.38 -36.47 62.81
C SER A 418 36.36 -35.29 62.88
N THR A 419 36.42 -34.45 61.83
CA THR A 419 35.99 -33.03 61.89
C THR A 419 36.02 -32.36 60.50
N ASN A 420 34.94 -31.61 60.24
CA ASN A 420 34.83 -30.44 59.35
C ASN A 420 34.40 -30.61 57.86
N THR A 421 33.26 -29.98 57.59
CA THR A 421 32.78 -29.30 56.37
C THR A 421 31.92 -30.08 55.35
N ALA A 422 30.90 -29.35 54.87
CA ALA A 422 29.98 -29.60 53.75
C ALA A 422 28.66 -30.34 54.05
N THR A 423 27.66 -29.57 54.47
CA THR A 423 26.24 -29.87 54.19
C THR A 423 26.02 -29.71 52.68
N ALA A 424 26.00 -30.83 51.96
CA ALA A 424 25.55 -30.90 50.58
C ALA A 424 24.02 -30.78 50.57
N GLU A 425 23.51 -29.59 50.30
CA GLU A 425 22.12 -29.38 49.95
C GLU A 425 21.87 -30.01 48.57
N GLU A 426 21.03 -31.05 48.58
CA GLU A 426 20.36 -31.56 47.40
C GLU A 426 19.63 -30.39 46.73
N LYS A 427 20.05 -30.04 45.51
CA LYS A 427 19.40 -29.00 44.73
C LYS A 427 17.97 -29.44 44.45
N ALA A 428 17.04 -28.92 45.25
CA ALA A 428 15.62 -28.97 44.98
C ALA A 428 15.40 -28.45 43.55
N ILE A 429 14.94 -29.35 42.70
CA ILE A 429 14.53 -29.07 41.33
C ILE A 429 13.46 -27.98 41.40
N HIS A 430 13.70 -26.86 40.73
CA HIS A 430 12.77 -25.72 40.77
C HIS A 430 11.40 -26.16 40.23
N PRO A 431 10.27 -25.74 40.83
CA PRO A 431 8.91 -26.21 40.49
C PRO A 431 8.54 -26.02 39.01
N SER A 432 9.15 -25.03 38.33
CA SER A 432 8.99 -24.83 36.89
C SER A 432 9.56 -25.97 36.04
N TRP A 433 10.55 -26.72 36.54
CA TRP A 433 11.17 -27.82 35.83
C TRP A 433 10.38 -29.12 35.97
N GLU A 434 9.75 -29.36 37.14
CA GLU A 434 8.78 -30.45 37.30
C GLU A 434 7.53 -30.22 36.45
N ALA A 435 7.02 -28.98 36.41
CA ALA A 435 5.87 -28.62 35.56
C ALA A 435 6.15 -28.91 34.08
N LYS A 436 7.32 -28.51 33.58
CA LYS A 436 7.74 -28.76 32.19
C LYS A 436 7.98 -30.24 31.87
N ARG A 437 8.38 -31.03 32.87
CA ARG A 437 8.52 -32.49 32.72
C ARG A 437 7.13 -33.16 32.66
N LEU A 438 6.22 -32.74 33.53
CA LEU A 438 4.85 -33.25 33.62
C LEU A 438 4.04 -32.91 32.36
N GLU A 439 4.21 -31.72 31.80
CA GLU A 439 3.58 -31.31 30.54
C GLU A 439 4.05 -32.18 29.37
N LYS A 440 5.35 -32.46 29.27
CA LYS A 440 5.89 -33.37 28.25
C LYS A 440 5.35 -34.80 28.38
N GLU A 441 5.16 -35.31 29.59
CA GLU A 441 4.53 -36.62 29.81
C GLU A 441 3.05 -36.59 29.41
N LYS A 442 2.32 -35.52 29.74
CA LYS A 442 0.92 -35.36 29.33
C LYS A 442 0.77 -35.31 27.80
N LEU A 443 1.61 -34.55 27.09
CA LEU A 443 1.55 -34.50 25.62
C LEU A 443 1.87 -35.84 24.96
N LYS A 444 2.77 -36.65 25.53
CA LYS A 444 3.06 -38.00 25.02
C LYS A 444 1.89 -38.97 25.19
N ASN A 445 1.02 -38.75 26.17
CA ASN A 445 -0.13 -39.60 26.45
C ASN A 445 -1.43 -39.19 25.72
N VAL A 446 -1.45 -38.06 25.02
CA VAL A 446 -2.62 -37.65 24.23
C VAL A 446 -2.58 -38.36 22.87
N LYS A 447 -3.41 -39.40 22.71
CA LYS A 447 -3.64 -40.06 21.41
C LYS A 447 -4.42 -39.11 20.50
N PHE A 448 -3.88 -38.82 19.32
CA PHE A 448 -4.48 -38.00 18.28
C PHE A 448 -5.84 -38.58 17.83
N GLN A 449 -6.94 -37.83 18.06
CA GLN A 449 -8.32 -38.20 17.68
C GLN A 449 -8.82 -37.51 16.41
N GLY A 450 -7.92 -37.02 15.55
CA GLY A 450 -8.29 -36.40 14.28
C GLY A 450 -8.70 -37.44 13.23
N LYS A 451 -9.89 -37.29 12.63
CA LYS A 451 -10.29 -38.06 11.44
C LYS A 451 -9.49 -37.57 10.23
N LYS A 452 -8.70 -38.47 9.63
CA LYS A 452 -7.98 -38.22 8.37
C LYS A 452 -9.00 -38.07 7.24
N VAL A 453 -9.07 -36.90 6.63
CA VAL A 453 -9.83 -36.67 5.39
C VAL A 453 -8.99 -37.20 4.23
N VAL A 454 -9.53 -38.13 3.46
CA VAL A 454 -8.97 -38.60 2.18
C VAL A 454 -9.84 -37.98 1.08
N PHE A 455 -9.20 -37.36 0.09
CA PHE A 455 -9.88 -36.83 -1.09
C PHE A 455 -9.71 -37.85 -2.23
N ASP A 456 -10.82 -38.22 -2.87
CA ASP A 456 -10.87 -39.05 -4.10
C ASP A 456 -10.52 -38.24 -5.35
#